data_AF-A0A1C5KMP7-F1
#
_entry.id   AF-A0A1C5KMP7-F1
#
_cell.length_a   1.000
_cell.length_b   1.000
_cell.length_c   1.000
_cell.angle_alpha   90.00
_cell.angle_beta   90.00
_cell.angle_gamma   90.00
#
_symmetry.space_group_name_H-M   'P 1'
#
loop_
_entity.id
_entity.type
_entity.pdbx_description
1 polymer ?
#
loop_
_entity_poly.entity_id
_entity_poly.type
_entity_poly.pdbx_seq_one_letter_code
_entity_poly.pdbx_strand_id
1 'polypeptide(L)'
;MIVGYCILNGKKWVMFEDKQCAAGEVKLTDGFKDKLIRWNSDKLIGMESISKEEIDLRKVVKRMRGARPWHPLLQALRKELEG
;
A
#
# COMPACT_ATOMS: atom_id res chain seq x y z
N MET A 1 0.56 -4.51 8.44
CA MET A 1 1.85 -3.80 8.64
C MET A 1 2.22 -3.13 7.33
N ILE A 2 2.60 -1.85 7.34
CA ILE A 2 3.16 -1.20 6.15
C ILE A 2 4.59 -1.72 5.98
N VAL A 3 4.94 -2.16 4.78
CA VAL A 3 6.26 -2.74 4.48
C VAL A 3 7.07 -1.90 3.49
N GLY A 4 6.46 -0.86 2.91
CA GLY A 4 7.13 0.07 2.02
C GLY A 4 6.18 0.83 1.11
N TYR A 5 6.76 1.52 0.14
CA TYR A 5 6.05 2.32 -0.85
C TYR A 5 6.69 2.06 -2.21
N CYS A 6 5.90 2.02 -3.27
CA CYS A 6 6.42 1.79 -4.60
C CYS A 6 5.66 2.54 -5.69
N ILE A 7 6.32 2.72 -6.84
CA ILE A 7 5.68 3.02 -8.12
C ILE A 7 5.57 1.71 -8.89
N LEU A 8 4.37 1.43 -9.39
CA LEU A 8 4.12 0.32 -10.31
C LEU A 8 3.18 0.80 -11.42
N ASN A 9 3.60 0.63 -12.67
CA ASN A 9 2.91 1.13 -13.86
C ASN A 9 2.59 2.63 -13.79
N GLY A 10 3.56 3.44 -13.34
CA GLY A 10 3.42 4.90 -13.19
C GLY A 10 2.52 5.36 -12.04
N LYS A 11 2.03 4.42 -11.20
CA LYS A 11 1.15 4.73 -10.07
C LYS A 11 1.84 4.44 -8.74
N LYS A 12 1.67 5.34 -7.77
CA LYS A 12 2.19 5.20 -6.40
C LYS A 12 1.28 4.32 -5.55
N TRP A 13 1.87 3.42 -4.78
CA TRP A 13 1.19 2.43 -3.95
C TRP A 13 1.81 2.38 -2.55
N VAL A 14 0.96 2.12 -1.56
CA VAL A 14 1.39 1.68 -0.23
C VAL A 14 1.47 0.16 -0.25
N MET A 15 2.61 -0.40 0.16
CA MET A 15 2.83 -1.82 0.31
C MET A 15 2.51 -2.23 1.74
N PHE A 16 1.74 -3.29 1.91
CA PHE A 16 1.39 -3.79 3.23
C PHE A 16 1.16 -5.29 3.25
N GLU A 17 1.37 -5.86 4.43
CA GLU A 17 1.04 -7.24 4.73
C GLU A 17 -0.08 -7.27 5.77
N ASP A 18 -1.05 -8.16 5.59
CA ASP A 18 -2.08 -8.46 6.58
C ASP A 18 -2.21 -9.97 6.78
N LYS A 19 -3.16 -10.39 7.62
CA LYS A 19 -3.36 -11.80 7.97
C LYS A 19 -3.74 -12.69 6.78
N GLN A 20 -4.09 -12.11 5.62
CA GLN A 20 -4.45 -12.85 4.42
C GLN A 20 -3.30 -12.96 3.42
N CYS A 21 -2.13 -12.35 3.69
CA CYS A 21 -0.95 -12.56 2.87
C CYS A 21 -0.29 -13.89 3.22
N ALA A 22 -0.08 -14.76 2.23
CA ALA A 22 0.76 -15.94 2.40
C ALA A 22 2.25 -15.56 2.38
N ALA A 23 3.12 -16.52 2.71
CA ALA A 23 4.56 -16.33 2.62
C ALA A 23 4.98 -15.95 1.19
N GLY A 24 5.67 -14.82 1.06
CA GLY A 24 6.05 -14.28 -0.24
C GLY A 24 4.97 -13.44 -0.92
N GLU A 25 3.86 -13.08 -0.25
CA GLU A 25 2.83 -12.19 -0.80
C GLU A 25 2.80 -10.83 -0.10
N VAL A 26 2.50 -9.79 -0.88
CA VAL A 26 2.32 -8.42 -0.41
C VAL A 26 1.08 -7.83 -1.07
N LYS A 27 0.36 -6.96 -0.36
CA LYS A 27 -0.74 -6.18 -0.93
C LYS A 27 -0.28 -4.77 -1.25
N LEU A 28 -0.71 -4.26 -2.39
CA LEU A 28 -0.55 -2.87 -2.79
C LEU A 28 -1.88 -2.15 -2.71
N THR A 29 -1.91 -0.94 -2.16
CA THR A 29 -3.13 -0.11 -2.15
C THR A 29 -2.86 1.34 -2.50
N ASP A 30 -3.76 1.93 -3.28
CA ASP A 30 -3.77 3.35 -3.65
C ASP A 30 -4.87 4.14 -2.91
N GLY A 31 -5.53 3.47 -1.97
CA GLY A 31 -6.69 3.96 -1.24
C GLY A 31 -8.04 3.59 -1.84
N PHE A 32 -8.12 3.14 -3.11
CA PHE A 32 -9.36 2.67 -3.74
C PHE A 32 -9.48 1.16 -3.81
N LYS A 33 -8.42 0.46 -4.20
CA LYS A 33 -8.40 -1.00 -4.30
C LYS A 33 -7.11 -1.58 -3.77
N ASP A 34 -7.17 -2.84 -3.39
CA ASP A 34 -5.99 -3.60 -2.99
C ASP A 34 -5.64 -4.59 -4.09
N LYS A 35 -4.35 -4.77 -4.32
CA LYS A 35 -3.82 -5.72 -5.29
C LYS A 35 -2.88 -6.66 -4.55
N LEU A 36 -3.23 -7.94 -4.48
CA LEU A 36 -2.34 -8.99 -3.97
C LEU A 36 -1.30 -9.33 -5.03
N ILE A 37 -0.03 -9.35 -4.65
CA ILE A 37 1.10 -9.66 -5.52
C ILE A 37 2.05 -10.61 -4.78
N ARG A 38 2.60 -11.57 -5.51
CA ARG A 38 3.67 -12.42 -5.01
C ARG A 38 5.03 -11.80 -5.33
N TRP A 39 5.93 -11.77 -4.35
CA TRP A 39 7.34 -11.48 -4.56
C TRP A 39 7.90 -12.41 -5.65
N ASN A 40 8.71 -11.87 -6.56
CA ASN A 40 9.23 -12.53 -7.77
C ASN A 40 8.19 -12.85 -8.86
N SER A 41 6.99 -12.25 -8.82
CA SER A 41 6.05 -12.30 -9.95
C SER A 41 6.45 -11.32 -11.05
N ASP A 42 6.24 -11.69 -12.31
CA ASP A 42 6.33 -10.79 -13.47
C ASP A 42 5.47 -9.52 -13.32
N LYS A 43 4.44 -9.57 -12.46
CA LYS A 43 3.60 -8.41 -12.10
C LYS A 43 4.36 -7.28 -11.38
N LEU A 44 5.59 -7.53 -10.92
CA LEU A 44 6.50 -6.58 -10.30
C LEU A 44 7.55 -6.04 -11.28
N ILE A 45 7.55 -6.47 -12.55
CA ILE A 45 8.45 -5.90 -13.56
C ILE A 45 8.18 -4.39 -13.67
N GLY A 46 9.25 -3.59 -13.53
CA GLY A 46 9.15 -2.12 -13.52
C GLY A 46 8.62 -1.52 -12.22
N MET A 47 8.60 -2.29 -11.11
CA MET A 47 8.37 -1.73 -9.79
C MET A 47 9.60 -0.93 -9.34
N GLU A 48 9.36 0.28 -8.85
CA GLU A 48 10.37 1.14 -8.23
C GLU A 48 10.01 1.37 -6.77
N SER A 49 10.93 1.07 -5.85
CA SER A 49 10.75 1.39 -4.44
C SER A 49 10.97 2.89 -4.22
N ILE A 50 10.06 3.54 -3.52
CA ILE A 50 10.12 4.98 -3.25
C ILE A 50 10.12 5.25 -1.75
N SER A 51 10.53 6.46 -1.37
CA SER A 51 10.46 6.89 0.03
C SER A 51 9.02 7.27 0.42
N LYS A 52 8.79 7.43 1.74
CA LYS A 52 7.50 7.85 2.29
C LYS A 52 7.10 9.24 1.80
N GLU A 53 8.06 10.13 1.65
CA GLU A 53 7.88 11.54 1.27
C GLU A 53 7.36 11.68 -0.16
N GLU A 54 7.62 10.67 -1.00
CA GLU A 54 7.18 10.66 -2.38
C GLU A 54 5.72 10.26 -2.55
N ILE A 55 5.07 9.66 -1.54
CA ILE A 55 3.68 9.23 -1.61
C ILE A 55 2.77 10.12 -0.76
N ASP A 56 1.65 10.55 -1.35
CA ASP A 56 0.63 11.32 -0.64
C ASP A 56 -0.23 10.41 0.25
N LEU A 57 0.29 10.08 1.44
CA LEU A 57 -0.41 9.26 2.43
C LEU A 57 -1.71 9.90 2.91
N ARG A 58 -1.77 11.23 3.00
CA ARG A 58 -3.00 11.96 3.38
C ARG A 58 -4.11 11.68 2.39
N LYS A 59 -3.81 11.69 1.09
CA LYS A 59 -4.76 11.35 0.02
C LYS A 59 -5.18 9.88 0.07
N VAL A 60 -4.25 8.95 0.33
CA VAL A 60 -4.59 7.53 0.50
C VAL A 60 -5.56 7.33 1.68
N VAL A 61 -5.26 7.92 2.84
CA VAL A 61 -6.12 7.86 4.04
C VAL A 61 -7.49 8.48 3.78
N LYS A 62 -7.55 9.65 3.13
CA LYS A 62 -8.82 10.32 2.79
C LYS A 62 -9.70 9.44 1.91
N ARG A 63 -9.12 8.80 0.89
CA ARG A 63 -9.84 7.85 0.00
C ARG A 63 -10.37 6.65 0.77
N MET A 64 -9.54 6.05 1.61
CA MET A 64 -9.95 4.91 2.43
C MET A 64 -11.06 5.26 3.42
N ARG A 65 -11.00 6.43 4.08
CA ARG A 65 -12.05 6.86 5.01
C ARG A 65 -13.43 6.92 4.37
N GLY A 66 -13.51 7.37 3.11
CA GLY A 66 -14.78 7.48 2.39
C GLY A 66 -15.33 6.13 1.92
N ALA A 67 -14.50 5.30 1.31
CA ALA A 67 -14.98 4.08 0.64
C ALA A 67 -14.81 2.79 1.47
N ARG A 68 -13.81 2.75 2.37
CA ARG A 68 -13.37 1.53 3.08
C ARG A 68 -12.92 1.87 4.52
N PRO A 69 -13.80 2.44 5.38
CA PRO A 69 -13.42 2.85 6.73
C PRO A 69 -13.04 1.69 7.66
N TRP A 70 -13.45 0.46 7.31
CA TRP A 70 -13.10 -0.78 8.00
C TRP A 70 -11.73 -1.35 7.62
N HIS A 71 -11.03 -0.76 6.65
CA HIS A 71 -9.82 -1.34 6.08
C HIS A 71 -8.68 -1.47 7.13
N PRO A 72 -8.03 -2.64 7.27
CA PRO A 72 -7.07 -2.90 8.35
C PRO A 72 -5.84 -1.98 8.30
N LEU A 73 -5.47 -1.50 7.12
CA LEU A 73 -4.34 -0.59 6.94
C LEU A 73 -4.61 0.83 7.46
N LEU A 74 -5.88 1.21 7.66
CA LEU A 74 -6.24 2.60 7.96
C LEU A 74 -5.64 3.08 9.29
N GLN A 75 -5.57 2.20 10.29
CA GLN A 75 -4.96 2.55 11.58
C GLN A 75 -3.44 2.73 11.44
N ALA A 76 -2.76 1.87 10.67
CA ALA A 76 -1.33 1.98 10.44
C ALA A 76 -0.98 3.27 9.69
N LEU A 77 -1.74 3.62 8.65
CA LEU A 77 -1.54 4.85 7.89
C LEU A 77 -1.76 6.12 8.72
N ARG A 78 -2.67 6.09 9.72
CA ARG A 78 -2.84 7.22 10.63
C ARG A 78 -1.62 7.43 11.51
N LYS A 79 -1.06 6.35 12.06
CA LYS A 79 0.17 6.41 12.85
C LYS A 79 1.34 6.94 12.03
N GLU A 80 1.46 6.52 10.77
CA GLU A 80 2.45 7.07 9.84
C GLU A 80 2.29 8.56 9.54
N LEU A 81 1.09 9.14 9.72
CA LEU A 81 0.88 10.58 9.53
C LEU A 81 1.12 11.39 10.81
N GLU A 82 1.13 10.74 11.96
CA GLU A 82 1.30 11.35 13.28
C GLU A 82 2.78 11.37 13.73
N GLY A 83 3.61 10.48 13.17
CA GLY A 83 5.07 10.46 13.35
C GLY A 83 5.81 11.10 12.20
#